data_AF-X6NQQ6-F1
#
_entry.id   AF-X6NQQ6-F1
#
_cell.length_a   1.000
_cell.length_b   1.000
_cell.length_c   1.000
_cell.angle_alpha   90.00
_cell.angle_beta   90.00
_cell.angle_gamma   90.00
#
_symmetry.space_group_name_H-M   'P 1'
#
loop_
_entity.id
_entity.type
_entity.pdbx_description
1 polymer ?
#
loop_
_entity_poly.entity_id
_entity_poly.type
_entity_poly.pdbx_seq_one_letter_code
_entity_poly.pdbx_strand_id
1 'polypeptide(L)'
;MIALNGGNEEGQDVLYPLYWIAVSLLGLFLVLHIVFWLVDKPTRDIEDNDGPFRNVVCCPYLREATYNTFLKIITALALATAIAALTVEVLSYHQLTTTYSLNCRRQWATIVCYCIHKFFIYECLTFRLQAAFSTSAYVYNRLIIVSLHTLNIAYLSLGVPLPVMTGRTHLEGIAKDGAHICSLHYPIWGALMIAIFDMAVNLLLLSLFVKPLIVIAKQQHQYIIENDFVAMERPENTGGVIMHVYISEELSSNPQPQPPSHRAVPSKEKDIATKQFAENSILYKLLVRYGPLYHFVLERRRDC
;
A
#
# COMPACT_ATOMS: atom_id res chain seq x y z
N MET A 1 -9.57 -18.79 23.57
CA MET A 1 -10.41 -19.37 22.51
C MET A 1 -11.81 -19.42 23.09
N ILE A 2 -12.78 -18.71 22.51
CA ILE A 2 -14.18 -18.85 22.95
C ILE A 2 -14.67 -20.13 22.27
N ALA A 3 -14.65 -21.24 22.99
CA ALA A 3 -15.41 -22.42 22.61
C ALA A 3 -16.88 -22.02 22.74
N LEU A 4 -17.50 -21.66 21.62
CA LEU A 4 -18.93 -21.38 21.57
C LEU A 4 -19.61 -22.73 21.65
N ASN A 5 -19.92 -23.12 22.89
CA ASN A 5 -20.75 -24.26 23.24
C ASN A 5 -21.95 -24.29 22.29
N GLY A 6 -22.16 -25.43 21.62
CA GLY A 6 -23.30 -25.72 20.74
C GLY A 6 -24.64 -25.80 21.49
N GLY A 7 -24.95 -24.77 22.28
CA GLY A 7 -26.17 -24.65 23.09
C GLY A 7 -26.78 -23.26 23.11
N ASN A 8 -26.07 -22.20 22.67
CA ASN A 8 -26.65 -20.86 22.45
C ASN A 8 -26.20 -20.34 21.07
N GLU A 9 -27.02 -20.64 20.06
CA GLU A 9 -26.75 -20.50 18.63
C GLU A 9 -26.82 -19.05 18.11
N GLU A 10 -27.36 -18.10 18.89
CA GLU A 10 -27.65 -16.73 18.42
C GLU A 10 -26.42 -15.96 17.90
N GLY A 11 -25.23 -16.19 18.47
CA GLY A 11 -24.00 -15.53 18.02
C GLY A 11 -23.45 -16.09 16.71
N GLN A 12 -23.63 -17.39 16.46
CA GLN A 12 -23.14 -18.06 15.25
C GLN A 12 -23.98 -17.69 14.04
N ASP A 13 -25.30 -17.58 14.24
CA ASP A 13 -26.26 -17.20 13.20
C ASP A 13 -25.99 -15.80 12.63
N VAL A 14 -25.38 -14.90 13.42
CA VAL A 14 -25.01 -13.55 12.97
C VAL A 14 -23.62 -13.53 12.32
N LEU A 15 -22.64 -14.26 12.88
CA LEU A 15 -21.27 -14.28 12.35
C LEU A 15 -21.21 -14.93 10.97
N TYR A 16 -21.95 -16.03 10.75
CA TYR A 16 -21.95 -16.76 9.49
C TYR A 16 -22.28 -15.91 8.25
N PRO A 17 -23.44 -15.22 8.18
CA PRO A 17 -23.76 -14.37 7.03
C PRO A 17 -22.76 -13.22 6.89
N LEU A 18 -22.25 -12.68 8.00
CA LEU A 18 -21.25 -11.61 7.96
C LEU A 18 -19.95 -12.03 7.27
N TYR A 19 -19.45 -13.25 7.56
CA TYR A 19 -18.28 -13.77 6.86
C TYR A 19 -18.53 -13.95 5.35
N TRP A 20 -19.70 -14.46 4.95
CA TRP A 20 -20.02 -14.62 3.52
C TRP A 20 -20.19 -13.29 2.79
N ILE A 21 -20.72 -12.27 3.47
CA ILE A 21 -20.74 -10.90 2.96
C ILE A 21 -19.30 -10.42 2.75
N ALA A 22 -18.40 -10.63 3.72
CA ALA A 22 -17.00 -10.24 3.60
C ALA A 22 -16.28 -10.98 2.44
N VAL A 23 -16.49 -12.30 2.30
CA VAL A 23 -15.97 -13.11 1.18
C VAL A 23 -16.50 -12.59 -0.16
N SER A 24 -17.78 -12.28 -0.24
CA SER A 24 -18.41 -11.75 -1.46
C SER A 24 -17.86 -10.37 -1.85
N LEU A 25 -17.68 -9.49 -0.86
CA LEU A 25 -17.06 -8.17 -1.06
C LEU A 25 -15.61 -8.29 -1.54
N LEU A 26 -14.82 -9.17 -0.94
CA LEU A 26 -13.45 -9.45 -1.39
C LEU A 26 -13.42 -10.05 -2.80
N GLY A 27 -14.36 -10.95 -3.10
CA GLY A 27 -14.55 -11.50 -4.45
C GLY A 27 -14.85 -10.41 -5.47
N LEU A 28 -15.73 -9.47 -5.14
CA LEU A 28 -16.01 -8.30 -5.96
C LEU A 28 -14.76 -7.44 -6.17
N PHE A 29 -13.99 -7.15 -5.11
CA PHE A 29 -12.74 -6.39 -5.24
C PHE A 29 -11.71 -7.12 -6.12
N LEU A 30 -11.60 -8.44 -6.01
CA LEU A 30 -10.72 -9.24 -6.87
C LEU A 30 -11.15 -9.17 -8.34
N VAL A 31 -12.44 -9.33 -8.62
CA VAL A 31 -12.99 -9.21 -9.98
C VAL A 31 -12.75 -7.81 -10.54
N LEU A 32 -13.06 -6.76 -9.78
CA LEU A 32 -12.81 -5.38 -10.19
C LEU A 32 -11.31 -5.15 -10.47
N HIS A 33 -10.42 -5.62 -9.60
CA HIS A 33 -8.98 -5.51 -9.79
C HIS A 33 -8.52 -6.20 -11.07
N ILE A 34 -9.01 -7.41 -11.36
CA ILE A 34 -8.69 -8.14 -12.60
C ILE A 34 -9.26 -7.40 -13.82
N VAL A 35 -10.50 -6.91 -13.77
CA VAL A 35 -11.11 -6.15 -14.87
C VAL A 35 -10.30 -4.89 -15.16
N PHE A 36 -9.96 -4.10 -14.14
CA PHE A 36 -9.10 -2.92 -14.32
C PHE A 36 -7.73 -3.30 -14.87
N TRP A 37 -7.12 -4.38 -14.40
CA TRP A 37 -5.86 -4.86 -14.96
C TRP A 37 -6.00 -5.19 -16.46
N LEU A 38 -7.04 -5.91 -16.87
CA LEU A 38 -7.24 -6.30 -18.27
C LEU A 38 -7.60 -5.13 -19.20
N VAL A 39 -8.29 -4.10 -18.67
CA VAL A 39 -8.69 -2.91 -19.43
C VAL A 39 -7.55 -1.91 -19.56
N ASP A 40 -6.69 -1.83 -18.55
CA ASP A 40 -5.55 -0.92 -18.50
C ASP A 40 -4.51 -1.32 -19.56
N LYS A 41 -4.61 -0.68 -20.73
CA LYS A 41 -3.63 -0.87 -21.81
C LYS A 41 -2.28 -0.39 -21.28
N PRO A 42 -1.18 -1.14 -21.52
CA PRO A 42 0.14 -0.67 -21.16
C PRO A 42 0.45 0.58 -21.98
N THR A 43 0.19 1.75 -21.40
CA THR A 43 0.81 2.99 -21.87
C THR A 43 2.30 2.78 -21.68
N ARG A 44 3.02 2.59 -22.81
CA ARG A 44 4.48 2.61 -22.85
C ARG A 44 4.93 4.04 -22.55
N ASP A 45 4.72 4.49 -21.32
CA ASP A 45 5.35 5.69 -20.82
C ASP A 45 6.82 5.32 -20.60
N ILE A 46 7.70 6.03 -21.31
CA ILE A 46 9.14 5.72 -21.47
C ILE A 46 9.88 5.67 -20.12
N GLU A 47 9.31 6.25 -19.06
CA GLU A 47 9.86 6.29 -17.70
C GLU A 47 9.50 5.07 -16.83
N ASP A 48 8.54 4.24 -17.22
CA ASP A 48 8.06 3.09 -16.40
C ASP A 48 8.86 1.79 -16.65
N ASN A 49 9.98 1.90 -17.38
CA ASN A 49 10.84 0.77 -17.77
C ASN A 49 11.79 0.28 -16.65
N ASP A 50 11.82 0.93 -15.49
CA ASP A 50 12.64 0.48 -14.37
C ASP A 50 11.91 -0.60 -13.57
N GLY A 51 12.02 -1.84 -14.03
CA GLY A 51 11.57 -3.02 -13.29
C GLY A 51 12.57 -3.43 -12.20
N PRO A 52 12.12 -4.05 -11.08
CA PRO A 52 12.98 -4.49 -9.98
C PRO A 52 14.06 -5.49 -10.41
N PHE A 53 13.86 -6.18 -11.54
CA PHE A 53 14.74 -7.22 -12.06
C PHE A 53 15.44 -6.85 -13.37
N ARG A 54 15.55 -5.54 -13.68
CA ARG A 54 16.20 -5.07 -14.93
C ARG A 54 17.62 -5.62 -15.14
N ASN A 55 18.33 -5.87 -14.03
CA ASN A 55 19.71 -6.36 -14.02
C ASN A 55 19.81 -7.91 -13.94
N VAL A 56 18.70 -8.63 -13.89
CA VAL A 56 18.71 -10.09 -13.85
C VAL A 56 18.92 -10.64 -15.26
N VAL A 57 20.09 -11.25 -15.48
CA VAL A 57 20.48 -11.81 -16.78
C VAL A 57 19.76 -13.13 -17.08
N CYS A 58 19.46 -13.92 -16.04
CA CYS A 58 19.05 -15.31 -16.21
C CYS A 58 17.58 -15.53 -16.59
N CYS A 59 16.73 -14.50 -16.57
CA CYS A 59 15.30 -14.67 -16.86
C CYS A 59 14.74 -13.48 -17.64
N PRO A 60 14.54 -13.60 -18.97
CA PRO A 60 14.06 -12.50 -19.80
C PRO A 60 12.64 -12.05 -19.41
N TYR A 61 11.78 -12.99 -18.98
CA TYR A 61 10.43 -12.67 -18.50
C TYR A 61 10.42 -11.78 -17.26
N LEU A 62 11.32 -12.01 -16.30
CA LEU A 62 11.43 -11.17 -15.10
C LEU A 62 11.99 -9.79 -15.44
N ARG A 63 12.84 -9.70 -16.47
CA ARG A 63 13.45 -8.44 -16.91
C ARG A 63 12.46 -7.47 -17.54
N GLU A 64 11.45 -8.00 -18.23
CA GLU A 64 10.37 -7.21 -18.86
C GLU A 64 9.26 -6.81 -17.88
N ALA A 65 9.23 -7.40 -16.68
CA ALA A 65 8.19 -7.14 -15.70
C ALA A 65 8.43 -5.80 -14.97
N THR A 66 7.49 -4.87 -15.13
CA THR A 66 7.46 -3.57 -14.45
C THR A 66 6.98 -3.69 -13.00
N TYR A 67 7.29 -2.70 -12.16
CA TYR A 67 6.72 -2.62 -10.80
C TYR A 67 5.19 -2.69 -10.81
N ASN A 68 4.53 -2.01 -11.75
CA ASN A 68 3.08 -2.05 -11.89
C ASN A 68 2.55 -3.48 -12.12
N THR A 69 3.26 -4.27 -12.94
CA THR A 69 2.89 -5.68 -13.19
C THR A 69 2.99 -6.51 -11.92
N PHE A 70 4.09 -6.39 -11.17
CA PHE A 70 4.24 -7.09 -9.88
C PHE A 70 3.18 -6.66 -8.87
N LEU A 71 2.89 -5.36 -8.77
CA LEU A 71 1.86 -4.84 -7.89
C LEU A 71 0.48 -5.41 -8.20
N LYS A 72 0.13 -5.51 -9.49
CA LYS A 72 -1.14 -6.11 -9.93
C LYS A 72 -1.21 -7.60 -9.55
N ILE A 73 -0.16 -8.36 -9.80
CA ILE A 73 -0.08 -9.80 -9.46
C ILE A 73 -0.18 -10.00 -7.94
N ILE A 74 0.65 -9.31 -7.15
CA ILE A 74 0.71 -9.49 -5.70
C ILE A 74 -0.59 -9.03 -5.05
N THR A 75 -1.22 -7.95 -5.52
CA THR A 75 -2.54 -7.52 -5.04
C THR A 75 -3.61 -8.58 -5.30
N ALA A 76 -3.61 -9.20 -6.49
CA ALA A 76 -4.53 -10.29 -6.81
C ALA A 76 -4.29 -11.51 -5.91
N LEU A 77 -3.02 -11.88 -5.65
CA LEU A 77 -2.66 -12.96 -4.73
C LEU A 77 -3.07 -12.64 -3.28
N ALA A 78 -2.90 -11.40 -2.82
CA ALA A 78 -3.33 -10.96 -1.49
C ALA A 78 -4.86 -11.09 -1.34
N LEU A 79 -5.64 -10.67 -2.33
CA LEU A 79 -7.10 -10.81 -2.32
C LEU A 79 -7.56 -12.27 -2.40
N ALA A 80 -6.96 -13.07 -3.28
CA ALA A 80 -7.28 -14.49 -3.41
C ALA A 80 -6.99 -15.27 -2.12
N THR A 81 -5.86 -14.97 -1.46
CA THR A 81 -5.49 -15.59 -0.18
C THR A 81 -6.34 -15.09 0.99
N ALA A 82 -6.82 -13.85 0.96
CA ALA A 82 -7.81 -13.34 1.92
C ALA A 82 -9.12 -14.13 1.83
N ILE A 83 -9.62 -14.31 0.60
CA ILE A 83 -10.83 -15.11 0.32
C ILE A 83 -10.63 -16.54 0.82
N ALA A 84 -9.49 -17.17 0.49
CA ALA A 84 -9.18 -18.51 0.94
C ALA A 84 -9.11 -18.60 2.48
N ALA A 85 -8.46 -17.65 3.15
CA ALA A 85 -8.33 -17.62 4.60
C ALA A 85 -9.71 -17.52 5.28
N LEU A 86 -10.55 -16.58 4.87
CA LEU A 86 -11.90 -16.42 5.42
C LEU A 86 -12.79 -17.63 5.11
N THR A 87 -12.69 -18.20 3.91
CA THR A 87 -13.45 -19.40 3.56
C THR A 87 -13.04 -20.58 4.45
N VAL A 88 -11.73 -20.79 4.65
CA VAL A 88 -11.23 -21.84 5.55
C VAL A 88 -11.68 -21.58 6.99
N GLU A 89 -11.69 -20.33 7.45
CA GLU A 89 -12.16 -19.95 8.78
C GLU A 89 -13.66 -20.28 8.97
N VAL A 90 -14.52 -19.87 8.05
CA VAL A 90 -15.96 -20.17 8.06
C VAL A 90 -16.23 -21.66 8.04
N LEU A 91 -15.55 -22.40 7.15
CA LEU A 91 -15.71 -23.84 7.03
C LEU A 91 -15.24 -24.57 8.30
N SER A 92 -14.19 -24.06 8.94
CA SER A 92 -13.67 -24.61 10.20
C SER A 92 -14.61 -24.32 11.37
N TYR A 93 -15.27 -23.16 11.35
CA TYR A 93 -16.18 -22.71 12.41
C TYR A 93 -17.50 -23.49 12.40
N HIS A 94 -18.07 -23.74 11.21
CA HIS A 94 -19.34 -24.46 11.10
C HIS A 94 -19.24 -25.98 11.13
N GLN A 95 -18.04 -26.56 11.23
CA GLN A 95 -17.81 -28.00 11.39
C GLN A 95 -18.74 -28.86 10.50
N LEU A 96 -18.92 -28.42 9.24
CA LEU A 96 -19.99 -28.83 8.32
C LEU A 96 -20.01 -30.33 7.96
N THR A 97 -19.08 -31.11 8.50
CA THR A 97 -18.90 -32.51 8.14
C THR A 97 -18.88 -33.38 9.40
N THR A 98 -19.41 -34.58 9.31
CA THR A 98 -19.24 -35.62 10.35
C THR A 98 -17.84 -36.23 10.35
N THR A 99 -16.99 -35.85 9.38
CA THR A 99 -15.68 -36.46 9.17
C THR A 99 -14.61 -35.78 10.03
N TYR A 100 -14.11 -36.51 11.03
CA TYR A 100 -13.05 -36.04 11.95
C TYR A 100 -11.84 -35.41 11.24
N SER A 101 -11.36 -36.03 10.14
CA SER A 101 -10.19 -35.52 9.43
C SER A 101 -10.40 -34.18 8.74
N LEU A 102 -11.64 -33.82 8.40
CA LEU A 102 -11.95 -32.54 7.75
C LEU A 102 -12.12 -31.44 8.81
N ASN A 103 -12.80 -31.73 9.92
CA ASN A 103 -13.03 -30.74 10.98
C ASN A 103 -11.80 -30.51 11.87
N CYS A 104 -11.08 -31.58 12.23
CA CYS A 104 -10.09 -31.54 13.31
C CYS A 104 -8.65 -31.52 12.82
N ARG A 105 -8.36 -32.10 11.65
CA ARG A 105 -6.97 -32.17 11.14
C ARG A 105 -6.50 -30.89 10.45
N ARG A 106 -7.41 -29.96 10.10
CA ARG A 106 -7.07 -28.79 9.28
C ARG A 106 -7.24 -27.45 10.00
N GLN A 107 -7.43 -27.43 11.32
CA GLN A 107 -7.63 -26.18 12.05
C GLN A 107 -6.42 -25.22 11.97
N TRP A 108 -5.20 -25.73 11.77
CA TRP A 108 -4.03 -24.89 11.51
C TRP A 108 -4.06 -24.18 10.14
N ALA A 109 -4.90 -24.63 9.20
CA ALA A 109 -4.96 -24.07 7.85
C ALA A 109 -5.37 -22.60 7.87
N THR A 110 -6.26 -22.20 8.78
CA THR A 110 -6.66 -20.79 8.95
C THR A 110 -5.45 -19.90 9.28
N ILE A 111 -4.60 -20.33 10.22
CA ILE A 111 -3.40 -19.58 10.62
C ILE A 111 -2.40 -19.53 9.47
N VAL A 112 -2.20 -20.65 8.77
CA VAL A 112 -1.30 -20.69 7.59
C VAL A 112 -1.80 -19.76 6.48
N CYS A 113 -3.09 -19.80 6.15
CA CYS A 113 -3.69 -18.91 5.16
C CYS A 113 -3.58 -17.44 5.58
N TYR A 114 -3.77 -17.13 6.86
CA TYR A 114 -3.57 -15.79 7.41
C TYR A 114 -2.12 -15.30 7.23
N CYS A 115 -1.12 -16.13 7.57
CA CYS A 115 0.29 -15.78 7.40
C CYS A 115 0.66 -15.57 5.92
N ILE A 116 0.15 -16.42 5.02
CA ILE A 116 0.35 -16.27 3.56
C ILE A 116 -0.28 -14.97 3.07
N HIS A 117 -1.52 -14.68 3.50
CA HIS A 117 -2.21 -13.44 3.14
C HIS A 117 -1.43 -12.19 3.61
N LYS A 118 -0.97 -12.19 4.86
CA LYS A 118 -0.14 -11.11 5.43
C LYS A 118 1.18 -10.93 4.68
N PHE A 119 1.84 -12.03 4.31
CA PHE A 119 3.03 -11.99 3.45
C PHE A 119 2.77 -11.24 2.14
N PHE A 120 1.68 -11.56 1.42
CA PHE A 120 1.36 -10.87 0.17
C PHE A 120 1.00 -9.39 0.38
N ILE A 121 0.35 -9.03 1.50
CA ILE A 121 0.14 -7.61 1.85
C ILE A 121 1.48 -6.90 2.04
N TYR A 122 2.41 -7.48 2.80
CA TYR A 122 3.69 -6.83 3.09
C TYR A 122 4.59 -6.72 1.86
N GLU A 123 4.59 -7.74 1.01
CA GLU A 123 5.25 -7.66 -0.29
C GLU A 123 4.62 -6.58 -1.16
N CYS A 124 3.29 -6.52 -1.26
CA CYS A 124 2.58 -5.48 -2.01
C CYS A 124 3.00 -4.08 -1.53
N LEU A 125 2.98 -3.86 -0.21
CA LEU A 125 3.37 -2.58 0.39
C LEU A 125 4.85 -2.26 0.14
N THR A 126 5.74 -3.24 0.21
CA THR A 126 7.17 -3.03 -0.06
C THR A 126 7.42 -2.66 -1.53
N PHE A 127 6.76 -3.35 -2.47
CA PHE A 127 6.81 -2.99 -3.89
C PHE A 127 6.19 -1.62 -4.18
N ARG A 128 5.11 -1.25 -3.48
CA ARG A 128 4.52 0.10 -3.62
C ARG A 128 5.49 1.17 -3.11
N LEU A 129 6.17 0.90 -2.00
CA LEU A 129 7.20 1.79 -1.47
C LEU A 129 8.35 1.96 -2.47
N GLN A 130 8.84 0.87 -3.07
CA GLN A 130 9.87 0.94 -4.11
C GLN A 130 9.40 1.74 -5.33
N ALA A 131 8.22 1.43 -5.84
CA ALA A 131 7.67 2.06 -7.03
C ALA A 131 7.49 3.57 -6.82
N ALA A 132 6.87 3.97 -5.71
CA ALA A 132 6.55 5.36 -5.39
C ALA A 132 7.78 6.27 -5.31
N PHE A 133 8.95 5.72 -4.97
CA PHE A 133 10.18 6.51 -4.78
C PHE A 133 11.27 6.19 -5.77
N SER A 134 11.05 5.30 -6.74
CA SER A 134 12.05 4.82 -7.70
C SER A 134 12.78 5.93 -8.46
N THR A 135 12.08 7.01 -8.79
CA THR A 135 12.60 8.18 -9.54
C THR A 135 12.78 9.43 -8.68
N SER A 136 12.46 9.36 -7.39
CA SER A 136 12.47 10.51 -6.49
C SER A 136 13.83 10.73 -5.83
N ALA A 137 14.12 11.93 -5.33
CA ALA A 137 15.28 12.16 -4.46
C ALA A 137 15.24 11.35 -3.13
N TYR A 138 14.09 10.74 -2.81
CA TYR A 138 13.84 9.93 -1.62
C TYR A 138 13.97 8.43 -1.90
N VAL A 139 14.67 8.01 -2.96
CA VAL A 139 14.94 6.57 -3.21
C VAL A 139 15.52 5.96 -1.93
N TYR A 140 14.84 4.95 -1.40
CA TYR A 140 15.35 4.22 -0.25
C TYR A 140 16.66 3.52 -0.60
N ASN A 141 17.57 3.49 0.37
CA ASN A 141 18.77 2.67 0.26
C ASN A 141 18.37 1.22 -0.04
N ARG A 142 18.99 0.63 -1.06
CA ARG A 142 18.78 -0.77 -1.47
C ARG A 142 18.83 -1.74 -0.28
N LEU A 143 19.69 -1.47 0.71
CA LEU A 143 19.78 -2.29 1.92
C LEU A 143 18.49 -2.31 2.75
N ILE A 144 17.80 -1.17 2.89
CA ILE A 144 16.53 -1.08 3.63
C ILE A 144 15.49 -1.95 2.94
N ILE A 145 15.39 -1.84 1.62
CA ILE A 145 14.41 -2.56 0.83
C ILE A 145 14.68 -4.07 0.82
N VAL A 146 15.95 -4.48 0.62
CA VAL A 146 16.33 -5.90 0.74
C VAL A 146 16.03 -6.43 2.14
N SER A 147 16.25 -5.62 3.19
CA SER A 147 15.93 -6.01 4.56
C SER A 147 14.43 -6.20 4.77
N LEU A 148 13.56 -5.39 4.16
CA LEU A 148 12.10 -5.55 4.22
C LEU A 148 11.63 -6.85 3.57
N HIS A 149 12.09 -7.14 2.35
CA HIS A 149 11.75 -8.42 1.69
C HIS A 149 12.27 -9.61 2.50
N THR A 150 13.49 -9.52 3.04
CA THR A 150 14.06 -10.56 3.90
C THR A 150 13.21 -10.76 5.17
N LEU A 151 12.72 -9.66 5.77
CA LEU A 151 11.85 -9.68 6.94
C LEU A 151 10.50 -10.34 6.62
N ASN A 152 9.91 -10.06 5.46
CA ASN A 152 8.67 -10.68 5.00
C ASN A 152 8.84 -12.19 4.76
N ILE A 153 9.94 -12.59 4.12
CA ILE A 153 10.27 -14.01 3.92
C ILE A 153 10.49 -14.69 5.27
N ALA A 154 11.17 -14.04 6.22
CA ALA A 154 11.36 -14.56 7.57
C ALA A 154 10.02 -14.72 8.30
N TYR A 155 9.11 -13.75 8.18
CA TYR A 155 7.74 -13.84 8.72
C TYR A 155 7.02 -15.09 8.21
N LEU A 156 7.05 -15.33 6.90
CA LEU A 156 6.40 -16.50 6.30
C LEU A 156 7.08 -17.81 6.75
N SER A 157 8.40 -17.82 6.74
CA SER A 157 9.22 -19.00 7.08
C SER A 157 9.10 -19.40 8.55
N LEU A 158 8.78 -18.46 9.45
CA LEU A 158 8.51 -18.75 10.86
C LEU A 158 7.02 -18.96 11.12
N GLY A 159 6.17 -18.13 10.52
CA GLY A 159 4.73 -18.09 10.76
C GLY A 159 3.96 -19.29 10.20
N VAL A 160 4.44 -19.94 9.13
CA VAL A 160 3.78 -21.13 8.57
C VAL A 160 4.17 -22.43 9.29
N PRO A 161 5.46 -22.73 9.54
CA PRO A 161 5.84 -23.98 10.20
C PRO A 161 5.45 -24.01 11.67
N LEU A 162 5.49 -22.87 12.38
CA LEU A 162 5.25 -22.83 13.82
C LEU A 162 3.84 -23.35 14.22
N PRO A 163 2.73 -22.92 13.59
CA PRO A 163 1.40 -23.49 13.79
C PRO A 163 1.29 -24.97 13.45
N VAL A 164 1.96 -25.41 12.38
CA VAL A 164 1.92 -26.82 11.94
C VAL A 164 2.68 -27.73 12.92
N MET A 165 3.80 -27.27 13.46
CA MET A 165 4.65 -28.06 14.36
C MET A 165 4.16 -28.07 15.81
N THR A 166 3.59 -26.95 16.27
CA THR A 166 3.24 -26.77 17.70
C THR A 166 1.75 -26.83 17.97
N GLY A 167 0.90 -26.68 16.94
CA GLY A 167 -0.54 -26.81 17.07
C GLY A 167 -0.93 -28.25 17.41
N ARG A 168 -1.65 -28.42 18.51
CA ARG A 168 -2.26 -29.69 18.88
C ARG A 168 -3.77 -29.55 18.81
N THR A 169 -4.42 -30.47 18.11
CA THR A 169 -5.87 -30.49 18.02
C THR A 169 -6.39 -31.46 19.06
N HIS A 170 -7.34 -30.98 19.87
CA HIS A 170 -8.02 -31.78 20.88
C HIS A 170 -9.48 -31.92 20.49
N LEU A 171 -10.01 -33.13 20.59
CA LEU A 171 -11.44 -33.38 20.49
C LEU A 171 -12.09 -32.92 21.80
N GLU A 172 -12.94 -31.92 21.73
CA GLU A 172 -13.72 -31.42 22.89
C GLU A 172 -15.02 -32.21 23.05
N GLY A 173 -15.62 -32.67 21.95
CA GLY A 173 -16.86 -33.45 22.01
C GLY A 173 -17.42 -33.82 20.64
N ILE A 174 -18.63 -34.37 20.66
CA ILE A 174 -19.41 -34.70 19.46
C ILE A 174 -20.77 -34.00 19.61
N ALA A 175 -21.15 -33.22 18.61
CA ALA A 175 -22.42 -32.49 18.54
C ALA A 175 -23.59 -33.45 18.30
N LYS A 176 -24.84 -32.94 18.47
CA LYS A 176 -26.08 -33.74 18.34
C LYS A 176 -26.29 -34.33 16.95
N ASP A 177 -25.76 -33.67 15.93
CA ASP A 177 -25.77 -34.08 14.53
C ASP A 177 -24.62 -35.05 14.16
N GLY A 178 -23.78 -35.41 15.13
CA GLY A 178 -22.61 -36.28 14.94
C GLY A 178 -21.35 -35.54 14.45
N ALA A 179 -21.37 -34.20 14.37
CA ALA A 179 -20.17 -33.44 14.03
C ALA A 179 -19.15 -33.47 15.17
N HIS A 180 -17.86 -33.60 14.83
CA HIS A 180 -16.78 -33.61 15.81
C HIS A 180 -16.40 -32.17 16.18
N ILE A 181 -16.52 -31.82 17.46
CA ILE A 181 -16.13 -30.53 18.02
C ILE A 181 -14.67 -30.59 18.43
N CYS A 182 -13.83 -29.85 17.71
CA CYS A 182 -12.40 -29.82 17.94
C CYS A 182 -11.89 -28.42 18.27
N SER A 183 -10.88 -28.37 19.11
CA SER A 183 -10.24 -27.15 19.57
C SER A 183 -8.75 -27.21 19.28
N LEU A 184 -8.24 -26.13 18.70
CA LEU A 184 -6.83 -25.99 18.38
C LEU A 184 -6.12 -25.41 19.61
N HIS A 185 -5.40 -26.27 20.31
CA HIS A 185 -4.47 -25.85 21.34
C HIS A 185 -3.15 -25.42 20.68
N TYR A 186 -3.03 -24.12 20.45
CA TYR A 186 -1.80 -23.48 19.99
C TYR A 186 -1.15 -22.74 21.16
N PRO A 187 0.16 -22.91 21.41
CA PRO A 187 0.81 -22.25 22.53
C PRO A 187 0.67 -20.73 22.46
N ILE A 188 0.30 -20.12 23.59
CA ILE A 188 0.07 -18.67 23.69
C ILE A 188 1.31 -17.88 23.25
N TRP A 189 2.52 -18.36 23.57
CA TRP A 189 3.76 -17.72 23.13
C TRP A 189 3.86 -17.65 21.60
N GLY A 190 3.33 -18.64 20.88
CA GLY A 190 3.43 -18.70 19.42
C GLY A 190 2.52 -17.67 18.79
N ALA A 191 1.30 -17.50 19.34
CA ALA A 191 0.36 -16.49 18.90
C ALA A 191 0.90 -15.08 19.21
N LEU A 192 1.46 -14.90 20.41
CA LEU A 192 2.04 -13.63 20.84
C LEU A 192 3.24 -13.23 19.96
N MET A 193 4.13 -14.17 19.63
CA MET A 193 5.26 -13.91 18.75
C MET A 193 4.82 -13.49 17.34
N ILE A 194 3.84 -14.18 16.76
CA ILE A 194 3.28 -13.81 15.44
C ILE A 194 2.66 -12.41 15.51
N ALA A 195 1.87 -12.11 16.55
CA ALA A 195 1.21 -10.82 16.72
C ALA A 195 2.21 -9.66 16.91
N ILE A 196 3.23 -9.85 17.76
CA ILE A 196 4.29 -8.84 17.98
C ILE A 196 5.06 -8.59 16.68
N PHE A 197 5.41 -9.64 15.95
CA PHE A 197 6.10 -9.50 14.68
C PHE A 197 5.22 -8.78 13.65
N ASP A 198 3.94 -9.14 13.54
CA ASP A 198 2.96 -8.47 12.68
C ASP A 198 2.87 -6.98 13.00
N MET A 199 2.75 -6.63 14.27
CA MET A 199 2.72 -5.24 14.73
C MET A 199 4.02 -4.50 14.39
N ALA A 200 5.18 -5.13 14.61
CA ALA A 200 6.49 -4.53 14.30
C ALA A 200 6.65 -4.24 12.80
N VAL A 201 6.27 -5.18 11.92
CA VAL A 201 6.32 -4.98 10.46
C VAL A 201 5.37 -3.85 10.03
N ASN A 202 4.14 -3.84 10.56
CA ASN A 202 3.18 -2.76 10.26
C ASN A 202 3.69 -1.38 10.69
N LEU A 203 4.26 -1.26 11.90
CA LEU A 203 4.84 -0.01 12.38
C LEU A 203 6.05 0.42 11.54
N LEU A 204 6.90 -0.52 11.16
CA LEU A 204 8.05 -0.25 10.30
C LEU A 204 7.59 0.27 8.94
N LEU A 205 6.69 -0.45 8.25
CA LEU A 205 6.15 -0.02 6.96
C LEU A 205 5.45 1.34 7.07
N LEU A 206 4.62 1.55 8.10
CA LEU A 206 3.96 2.83 8.33
C LEU A 206 4.98 3.96 8.49
N SER A 207 6.02 3.76 9.30
CA SER A 207 7.07 4.76 9.50
C SER A 207 7.83 5.11 8.22
N LEU A 208 8.01 4.11 7.33
CA LEU A 208 8.63 4.30 6.03
C LEU A 208 7.70 5.08 5.11
N PHE A 209 6.41 4.77 5.02
CA PHE A 209 5.47 5.53 4.19
C PHE A 209 5.22 6.95 4.68
N VAL A 210 5.16 7.19 5.99
CA VAL A 210 4.80 8.50 6.55
C VAL A 210 5.83 9.58 6.25
N LYS A 211 7.14 9.28 6.38
CA LYS A 211 8.20 10.26 6.14
C LYS A 211 8.13 10.94 4.77
N PRO A 212 8.14 10.21 3.65
CA PRO A 212 8.07 10.83 2.34
C PRO A 212 6.70 11.47 2.07
N LEU A 213 5.60 10.91 2.60
CA LEU A 213 4.29 11.57 2.49
C LEU A 213 4.29 12.96 3.12
N ILE A 214 4.91 13.13 4.29
CA ILE A 214 5.05 14.44 4.95
C ILE A 214 5.88 15.39 4.10
N VAL A 215 6.98 14.89 3.51
CA VAL A 215 7.88 15.75 2.72
C VAL A 215 7.23 16.17 1.41
N ILE A 216 6.57 15.27 0.70
CA ILE A 216 5.79 15.58 -0.50
C ILE A 216 4.69 16.58 -0.16
N ALA A 217 3.95 16.39 0.94
CA ALA A 217 2.91 17.32 1.36
C ALA A 217 3.46 18.74 1.62
N LYS A 218 4.65 18.85 2.23
CA LYS A 218 5.31 20.15 2.43
C LYS A 218 5.73 20.80 1.12
N GLN A 219 6.32 20.04 0.21
CA GLN A 219 6.74 20.55 -1.11
C GLN A 219 5.55 21.05 -1.92
N GLN A 220 4.44 20.30 -1.90
CA GLN A 220 3.22 20.71 -2.59
C GLN A 220 2.59 21.97 -1.97
N HIS A 221 2.61 22.08 -0.65
CA HIS A 221 2.13 23.28 0.03
C HIS A 221 2.96 24.52 -0.34
N GLN A 222 4.29 24.40 -0.34
CA GLN A 222 5.19 25.48 -0.77
C GLN A 222 4.95 25.89 -2.22
N TYR A 223 4.75 24.91 -3.11
CA TYR A 223 4.48 25.17 -4.52
C TYR A 223 3.15 25.91 -4.76
N ILE A 224 2.10 25.56 -4.01
CA ILE A 224 0.81 26.27 -4.09
C ILE A 224 0.99 27.74 -3.68
N ILE A 225 1.68 27.98 -2.57
CA ILE A 225 1.95 29.33 -2.08
C ILE A 225 2.74 30.14 -3.13
N GLU A 226 3.80 29.56 -3.71
CA GLU A 226 4.62 30.24 -4.71
C GLU A 226 3.83 30.57 -5.98
N ASN A 227 2.99 29.65 -6.46
CA ASN A 227 2.11 29.91 -7.59
C ASN A 227 1.08 31.00 -7.31
N ASP A 228 0.50 31.04 -6.10
CA ASP A 228 -0.44 32.08 -5.70
C ASP A 228 0.23 33.46 -5.66
N PHE A 229 1.48 33.54 -5.20
CA PHE A 229 2.28 34.78 -5.26
C PHE A 229 2.58 35.21 -6.71
N VAL A 230 3.01 34.28 -7.58
CA VAL A 230 3.25 34.58 -9.00
C VAL A 230 1.98 35.00 -9.73
N ALA A 231 0.82 34.45 -9.35
CA ALA A 231 -0.47 34.86 -9.89
C ALA A 231 -0.89 36.27 -9.43
N MET A 232 -0.60 36.64 -8.18
CA MET A 232 -0.81 38.01 -7.68
C MET A 232 0.14 39.04 -8.29
N GLU A 233 1.36 38.62 -8.67
CA GLU A 233 2.38 39.50 -9.25
C GLU A 233 2.24 39.71 -10.76
N ARG A 234 1.23 39.09 -11.41
CA ARG A 234 0.81 39.48 -12.76
C ARG A 234 -0.12 40.70 -12.68
N PRO A 235 0.36 41.92 -12.98
CA PRO A 235 -0.57 43.02 -13.21
C PRO A 235 -1.43 42.68 -14.44
N GLU A 236 -2.74 42.83 -14.30
CA GLU A 236 -3.66 42.98 -15.43
C GLU A 236 -3.23 44.23 -16.21
N ASN A 237 -2.30 44.09 -17.15
CA ASN A 237 -2.02 45.12 -18.13
C ASN A 237 -1.54 44.51 -19.44
N THR A 238 -2.49 44.15 -20.28
CA THR A 238 -2.29 44.01 -21.73
C THR A 238 -3.58 44.39 -22.46
N GLY A 239 -4.02 45.64 -22.24
CA GLY A 239 -4.74 46.41 -23.26
C GLY A 239 -3.69 47.14 -24.09
N GLY A 240 -3.45 46.68 -25.32
CA GLY A 240 -2.33 47.12 -26.15
C GLY A 240 -2.45 48.54 -26.70
N VAL A 241 -1.30 49.20 -26.86
CA VAL A 241 -1.04 50.18 -27.92
C VAL A 241 0.40 49.98 -28.40
N ILE A 242 0.55 49.59 -29.65
CA ILE A 242 1.81 49.62 -30.39
C ILE A 242 2.07 51.09 -30.73
N MET A 243 3.18 51.67 -30.28
CA MET A 243 3.71 52.89 -30.88
C MET A 243 5.21 52.72 -31.14
N HIS A 244 5.52 52.43 -32.40
CA HIS A 244 6.83 52.62 -33.00
C HIS A 244 7.20 54.11 -32.93
N VAL A 245 8.33 54.45 -32.29
CA VAL A 245 9.06 55.70 -32.56
C VAL A 245 10.56 55.37 -32.57
N TYR A 246 11.22 55.76 -33.65
CA TYR A 246 12.65 55.69 -33.89
C TYR A 246 13.30 57.08 -33.61
N ILE A 247 14.53 57.06 -33.05
CA ILE A 247 15.61 58.11 -33.06
C ILE A 247 15.40 59.27 -32.03
N SER A 248 16.36 59.70 -31.19
CA SER A 248 17.80 60.01 -31.37
C SER A 248 18.70 59.72 -30.14
N GLU A 249 20.01 59.62 -30.42
CA GLU A 249 21.18 59.69 -29.52
C GLU A 249 21.20 60.94 -28.61
N GLU A 250 21.65 60.78 -27.35
CA GLU A 250 22.86 61.43 -26.82
C GLU A 250 23.26 60.88 -25.42
N LEU A 251 24.46 60.30 -25.38
CA LEU A 251 25.50 60.29 -24.33
C LEU A 251 25.14 60.59 -22.85
N SER A 252 25.24 59.59 -21.97
CA SER A 252 25.84 59.78 -20.63
C SER A 252 26.26 58.46 -19.98
N SER A 253 27.48 58.45 -19.46
CA SER A 253 28.29 57.31 -19.02
C SER A 253 28.02 56.89 -17.57
N ASN A 254 27.60 55.64 -17.32
CA ASN A 254 28.09 54.84 -16.18
C ASN A 254 27.70 53.35 -16.33
N PRO A 255 28.59 52.38 -16.00
CA PRO A 255 28.31 50.95 -16.13
C PRO A 255 27.57 50.42 -14.90
N GLN A 256 26.36 49.87 -15.10
CA GLN A 256 25.63 49.10 -14.10
C GLN A 256 25.60 47.60 -14.50
N PRO A 257 25.69 46.65 -13.55
CA PRO A 257 25.98 45.24 -13.85
C PRO A 257 24.82 44.53 -14.57
N GLN A 258 25.17 43.65 -15.51
CA GLN A 258 24.23 42.78 -16.21
C GLN A 258 23.48 41.85 -15.21
N PRO A 259 22.15 41.71 -15.32
CA PRO A 259 21.43 40.63 -14.68
C PRO A 259 21.76 39.28 -15.37
N PRO A 260 21.78 38.17 -14.63
CA PRO A 260 22.14 36.87 -15.18
C PRO A 260 21.13 36.43 -16.25
N SER A 261 21.68 35.98 -17.38
CA SER A 261 20.97 35.33 -18.47
C SER A 261 19.97 34.29 -17.96
N HIS A 262 18.68 34.53 -18.16
CA HIS A 262 17.64 33.52 -18.02
C HIS A 262 17.91 32.41 -19.03
N ARG A 263 18.56 31.35 -18.55
CA ARG A 263 18.69 30.09 -19.25
C ARG A 263 17.28 29.52 -19.42
N ALA A 264 16.78 29.51 -20.65
CA ALA A 264 15.50 28.90 -20.98
C ALA A 264 15.52 27.41 -20.58
N VAL A 265 14.75 27.07 -19.55
CA VAL A 265 14.51 25.68 -19.15
C VAL A 265 13.75 25.00 -20.31
N PRO A 266 14.22 23.87 -20.84
CA PRO A 266 13.58 23.20 -21.97
C PRO A 266 12.14 22.79 -21.61
N SER A 267 11.19 23.07 -22.51
CA SER A 267 9.74 22.90 -22.30
C SER A 267 9.32 21.50 -21.84
N LYS A 268 10.06 20.45 -22.23
CA LYS A 268 9.81 19.06 -21.80
C LYS A 268 10.00 18.84 -20.29
N GLU A 269 10.90 19.57 -19.64
CA GLU A 269 11.18 19.43 -18.21
C GLU A 269 10.07 20.08 -17.38
N LYS A 270 9.46 21.15 -17.90
CA LYS A 270 8.22 21.73 -17.34
C LYS A 270 7.06 20.76 -17.46
N ASP A 271 6.89 20.08 -18.58
CA ASP A 271 5.75 19.15 -18.76
C ASP A 271 5.85 17.92 -17.85
N ILE A 272 7.04 17.35 -17.64
CA ILE A 272 7.26 16.21 -16.74
C ILE A 272 7.02 16.61 -15.28
N ALA A 273 7.55 17.78 -14.87
CA ALA A 273 7.27 18.32 -13.55
C ALA A 273 5.77 18.52 -13.36
N THR A 274 5.09 19.17 -14.31
CA THR A 274 3.65 19.45 -14.24
C THR A 274 2.80 18.17 -14.17
N LYS A 275 3.19 17.08 -14.86
CA LYS A 275 2.52 15.77 -14.81
C LYS A 275 2.74 15.05 -13.47
N GLN A 276 3.98 15.02 -12.96
CA GLN A 276 4.27 14.52 -11.60
C GLN A 276 3.52 15.33 -10.52
N PHE A 277 3.35 16.63 -10.72
CA PHE A 277 2.58 17.49 -9.83
C PHE A 277 1.08 17.20 -9.87
N ALA A 278 0.51 16.88 -11.04
CA ALA A 278 -0.91 16.55 -11.17
C ALA A 278 -1.27 15.25 -10.40
N GLU A 279 -0.45 14.21 -10.53
CA GLU A 279 -0.63 12.94 -9.82
C GLU A 279 -0.45 13.10 -8.31
N ASN A 280 0.55 13.88 -7.88
CA ASN A 280 0.73 14.20 -6.47
C ASN A 280 -0.41 15.08 -5.91
N SER A 281 -1.03 15.96 -6.71
CA SER A 281 -2.10 16.87 -6.25
C SER A 281 -3.36 16.14 -5.78
N ILE A 282 -3.65 14.96 -6.33
CA ILE A 282 -4.76 14.09 -5.91
C ILE A 282 -4.47 13.52 -4.50
N LEU A 283 -3.23 13.12 -4.24
CA LEU A 283 -2.79 12.63 -2.94
C LEU A 283 -2.83 13.74 -1.88
N TYR A 284 -2.44 14.96 -2.23
CA TYR A 284 -2.58 16.15 -1.38
C TYR A 284 -4.04 16.49 -1.08
N LYS A 285 -4.92 16.47 -2.09
CA LYS A 285 -6.35 16.69 -1.88
C LYS A 285 -6.95 15.66 -0.93
N LEU A 286 -6.49 14.41 -0.94
CA LEU A 286 -6.89 13.41 0.05
C LEU A 286 -6.29 13.70 1.44
N LEU A 287 -5.00 13.99 1.54
CA LEU A 287 -4.32 14.29 2.81
C LEU A 287 -4.83 15.55 3.52
N VAL A 288 -5.13 16.62 2.77
CA VAL A 288 -5.64 17.89 3.34
C VAL A 288 -7.12 17.80 3.66
N ARG A 289 -7.92 17.10 2.84
CA ARG A 289 -9.37 16.97 3.08
C ARG A 289 -9.70 16.03 4.24
N TYR A 290 -8.83 15.07 4.54
CA TYR A 290 -8.96 14.15 5.70
C TYR A 290 -7.99 14.48 6.86
N GLY A 291 -7.08 15.43 6.67
CA GLY A 291 -6.11 15.91 7.66
C GLY A 291 -6.63 16.66 8.91
N PRO A 292 -7.88 17.19 8.98
CA PRO A 292 -8.36 17.85 10.21
C PRO A 292 -8.36 16.93 11.43
N LEU A 293 -8.37 15.59 11.25
CA LEU A 293 -8.26 14.64 12.36
C LEU A 293 -6.85 14.57 12.97
N TYR A 294 -5.79 14.87 12.20
CA TYR A 294 -4.40 14.81 12.67
C TYR A 294 -3.98 16.09 13.40
N HIS A 295 -4.52 17.25 13.03
CA HIS A 295 -4.23 18.51 13.72
C HIS A 295 -4.78 18.50 15.16
N PHE A 296 -5.95 17.88 15.39
CA PHE A 296 -6.56 17.77 16.72
C PHE A 296 -5.74 16.93 17.73
N VAL A 297 -4.91 15.98 17.24
CA VAL A 297 -4.08 15.13 18.11
C VAL A 297 -2.74 15.79 18.44
N LEU A 298 -2.22 16.65 17.57
CA LEU A 298 -0.95 17.35 17.80
C LEU A 298 -1.10 18.66 18.57
N GLU A 299 -2.24 19.36 18.45
CA GLU A 299 -2.53 20.57 19.23
C GLU A 299 -2.70 20.22 20.73
N ARG A 300 -3.35 19.10 21.05
CA ARG A 300 -3.62 18.69 22.44
C ARG A 300 -2.40 18.25 23.25
N ARG A 301 -1.24 18.10 22.59
CA ARG A 301 0.03 17.72 23.26
C ARG A 301 0.92 18.92 23.56
N ARG A 302 0.52 20.12 23.18
CA ARG A 302 1.27 21.36 23.46
C ARG A 302 0.73 22.12 24.69
N ASP A 303 -0.44 21.72 25.19
CA ASP A 303 -1.12 22.33 26.34
C ASP A 303 -1.19 21.40 27.59
N CYS A 304 -0.25 20.47 27.75
CA CYS A 304 -0.06 19.68 28.98
C CYS A 304 1.43 19.57 29.32
#